data_AF-A0AAW0SZF3-F1
#
_entry.id   AF-A0AAW0SZF3-F1
#
_cell.length_a   1.000
_cell.length_b   1.000
_cell.length_c   1.000
_cell.angle_alpha   90.00
_cell.angle_beta   90.00
_cell.angle_gamma   90.00
#
_symmetry.space_group_name_H-M   'P 1'
#
loop_
_entity.id
_entity.type
_entity.pdbx_description
1 polymer ?
#
loop_
_entity_poly.entity_id
_entity_poly.type
_entity_poly.pdbx_seq_one_letter_code
_entity_poly.pdbx_strand_id
1 'polypeptide(L)'
;MGVLALFLVVWLAAGWSRAHLMDNLVGAAGLPTCPAQLHAAHRRHLLTTAPMPPSVRGRWISSRCETRPGPQYVLRSYTFHRDGSFLLSLHTYRDPSCAHPTRSLMARGNLTLGRPSWITPGGTEAEYTLSKVEVMGHSHQDATKLALAVNATCPGKITKPWKPHKAYVVLSYAEAANEVTEDEDCSRGLGGAWNELQLLRVEVTMQGHDAGTAAAATREEAQQEDTGGGSGMKSPKIIRKELFLGDLHTDSSKQELYRPTGYQTPLLHAKYAGACGGVCKAVERGTDDSPPHLHASPALPLLLAGSWASRRCETRPYGMFLTRHLEFSPTGHRWTMTLRHYHDP
;
A
#
# COMPACT_ATOMS: atom_id res chain seq x y z
N MET A 1 7.81 -6.69 83.00
CA MET A 1 6.77 -5.78 82.45
C MET A 1 7.27 -5.35 81.08
N GLY A 2 6.95 -5.96 79.93
CA GLY A 2 5.69 -6.61 79.56
C GLY A 2 5.02 -5.81 78.43
N VAL A 3 5.43 -6.13 77.19
CA VAL A 3 4.78 -6.13 75.85
C VAL A 3 3.34 -5.56 75.66
N LEU A 4 3.09 -5.12 74.40
CA LEU A 4 1.84 -4.98 73.60
C LEU A 4 1.35 -3.53 73.38
N ALA A 5 1.46 -2.94 72.17
CA ALA A 5 0.80 -3.22 70.87
C ALA A 5 -0.63 -2.64 70.74
N LEU A 6 -0.84 -1.75 69.76
CA LEU A 6 -2.00 -1.67 68.84
C LEU A 6 -1.75 -0.46 67.89
N PHE A 7 -1.24 -0.66 66.68
CA PHE A 7 -1.99 -0.75 65.42
C PHE A 7 -3.10 0.29 65.22
N LEU A 8 -2.83 1.27 64.34
CA LEU A 8 -3.84 1.76 63.39
C LEU A 8 -3.15 2.26 62.11
N VAL A 9 -3.19 1.37 61.14
CA VAL A 9 -2.83 1.58 59.74
C VAL A 9 -3.88 2.51 59.12
N VAL A 10 -3.48 3.71 58.69
CA VAL A 10 -4.26 4.48 57.72
C VAL A 10 -3.64 4.29 56.36
N TRP A 11 -4.13 3.24 55.68
CA TRP A 11 -4.05 3.11 54.24
C TRP A 11 -4.92 4.21 53.62
N LEU A 12 -4.30 5.27 53.09
CA LEU A 12 -4.96 6.14 52.11
C LEU A 12 -4.25 5.94 50.76
N ALA A 13 -4.98 5.20 49.93
CA ALA A 13 -4.76 4.86 48.54
C ALA A 13 -4.00 5.91 47.71
N ALA A 14 -2.69 5.72 47.57
CA ALA A 14 -1.92 6.22 46.43
C ALA A 14 -1.89 5.14 45.34
N GLY A 15 -3.08 4.68 44.93
CA GLY A 15 -3.27 3.77 43.80
C GLY A 15 -3.40 4.54 42.49
N TRP A 16 -2.51 5.50 42.22
CA TRP A 16 -2.48 6.17 40.92
C TRP A 16 -1.64 5.32 39.97
N SER A 17 -2.31 4.45 39.21
CA SER A 17 -1.68 3.71 38.13
C SER A 17 -1.04 4.69 37.15
N ARG A 18 0.24 4.49 36.82
CA ARG A 18 0.97 5.24 35.77
C ARG A 18 0.21 5.33 34.43
N ALA A 19 -0.75 4.43 34.19
CA ALA A 19 -1.65 4.46 33.05
C ALA A 19 -2.53 5.73 33.00
N HIS A 20 -3.12 6.12 34.13
CA HIS A 20 -3.86 7.38 34.23
C HIS A 20 -2.95 8.58 33.98
N LEU A 21 -1.67 8.48 34.33
CA LEU A 21 -0.71 9.56 34.13
C LEU A 21 -0.39 9.80 32.64
N MET A 22 -0.32 8.76 31.80
CA MET A 22 -0.02 8.94 30.37
C MET A 22 -1.24 9.40 29.55
N ASP A 23 -2.44 8.90 29.85
CA ASP A 23 -3.67 9.44 29.27
C ASP A 23 -3.88 10.90 29.70
N ASN A 24 -3.57 11.23 30.96
CA ASN A 24 -3.55 12.61 31.44
C ASN A 24 -2.43 13.46 30.82
N LEU A 25 -1.28 12.91 30.45
CA LEU A 25 -0.21 13.65 29.76
C LEU A 25 -0.56 13.93 28.30
N VAL A 26 -1.20 12.99 27.59
CA VAL A 26 -1.71 13.22 26.22
C VAL A 26 -2.85 14.23 26.23
N GLY A 27 -3.75 14.14 27.21
CA GLY A 27 -4.81 15.13 27.45
C GLY A 27 -4.26 16.50 27.88
N ALA A 28 -3.25 16.54 28.76
CA ALA A 28 -2.62 17.77 29.24
C ALA A 28 -1.74 18.46 28.18
N ALA A 29 -1.23 17.71 27.19
CA ALA A 29 -0.52 18.25 26.03
C ALA A 29 -1.46 18.74 24.91
N GLY A 30 -2.78 18.65 25.10
CA GLY A 30 -3.77 19.06 24.09
C GLY A 30 -3.80 18.16 22.84
N LEU A 31 -3.22 16.96 22.90
CA LEU A 31 -3.21 16.02 21.78
C LEU A 31 -4.46 15.12 21.82
N PRO A 32 -5.13 14.88 20.68
CA PRO A 32 -6.35 14.09 20.66
C PRO A 32 -6.07 12.61 20.98
N THR A 33 -6.78 12.07 21.98
CA THR A 33 -6.70 10.66 22.37
C THR A 33 -7.22 9.73 21.25
N CYS A 34 -6.78 8.46 21.25
CA CYS A 34 -7.23 7.49 20.24
C CYS A 34 -8.78 7.36 20.18
N PRO A 35 -9.51 7.27 21.31
CA PRO A 35 -10.98 7.28 21.29
C PRO A 35 -11.56 8.55 20.67
N ALA A 36 -10.99 9.74 20.98
CA ALA A 36 -11.46 11.00 20.40
C ALA A 36 -11.25 11.04 18.87
N GLN A 37 -10.11 10.53 18.38
CA GLN A 37 -9.86 10.42 16.93
C GLN A 37 -10.81 9.43 16.26
N LEU A 38 -11.10 8.29 16.90
CA LEU A 38 -12.05 7.31 16.38
C LEU A 38 -13.47 7.88 16.32
N HIS A 39 -13.91 8.56 17.38
CA HIS A 39 -15.19 9.27 17.40
C HIS A 39 -15.27 10.35 16.32
N ALA A 40 -14.21 11.14 16.12
CA ALA A 40 -14.16 12.12 15.06
C ALA A 40 -14.21 11.47 13.66
N ALA A 41 -13.55 10.33 13.47
CA ALA A 41 -13.62 9.58 12.22
C ALA A 41 -15.04 9.06 11.94
N HIS A 42 -15.74 8.52 12.95
CA HIS A 42 -17.12 8.08 12.83
C HIS A 42 -18.12 9.22 12.57
N ARG A 43 -17.86 10.43 13.11
CA ARG A 43 -18.73 11.60 12.88
C ARG A 43 -18.53 12.26 11.53
N ARG A 44 -17.41 12.03 10.86
CA ARG A 44 -17.22 12.55 9.50
C ARG A 44 -18.11 11.73 8.57
N HIS A 45 -19.07 12.40 7.91
CA HIS A 45 -19.86 11.83 6.82
C HIS A 45 -18.99 11.63 5.58
N LEU A 46 -18.07 10.66 5.66
CA LEU A 46 -17.28 10.18 4.54
C LEU A 46 -17.94 8.92 4.03
N LEU A 47 -18.28 8.94 2.76
CA LEU A 47 -18.81 7.77 2.08
C LEU A 47 -17.69 7.17 1.24
N THR A 48 -17.35 5.91 1.51
CA THR A 48 -16.41 5.14 0.70
C THR A 48 -17.20 4.16 -0.14
N THR A 49 -16.92 4.12 -1.44
CA THR A 49 -17.55 3.18 -2.39
C THR A 49 -16.48 2.45 -3.18
N ALA A 50 -16.77 1.21 -3.59
CA ALA A 50 -15.89 0.40 -4.43
C ALA A 50 -16.63 0.00 -5.72
N PRO A 51 -16.55 0.82 -6.79
CA PRO A 51 -17.26 0.52 -8.04
C PRO A 51 -16.76 -0.77 -8.70
N MET A 52 -17.69 -1.52 -9.28
CA MET A 52 -17.42 -2.74 -10.06
C MET A 52 -18.13 -2.69 -11.42
N PRO A 53 -17.41 -2.82 -12.56
CA PRO A 53 -15.96 -2.92 -12.64
C PRO A 53 -15.26 -1.61 -12.22
N PRO A 54 -14.04 -1.68 -11.67
CA PRO A 54 -13.31 -0.49 -11.25
C PRO A 54 -12.77 0.27 -12.46
N SER A 55 -12.80 1.60 -12.38
CA SER A 55 -12.04 2.44 -13.32
C SER A 55 -10.62 2.63 -12.79
N VAL A 56 -9.67 1.92 -13.39
CA VAL A 56 -8.25 1.92 -12.99
C VAL A 56 -7.41 2.93 -13.77
N ARG A 57 -8.01 3.65 -14.73
CA ARG A 57 -7.31 4.61 -15.58
C ARG A 57 -6.62 5.70 -14.77
N GLY A 58 -5.45 6.13 -15.23
CA GLY A 58 -4.68 7.22 -14.65
C GLY A 58 -3.41 6.73 -13.95
N ARG A 59 -2.74 7.67 -13.27
CA ARG A 59 -1.49 7.42 -12.54
C ARG A 59 -1.78 7.17 -11.06
N TRP A 60 -1.18 6.13 -10.51
CA TRP A 60 -1.33 5.68 -9.13
C TRP A 60 0.03 5.54 -8.48
N ILE A 61 0.23 6.13 -7.31
CA ILE A 61 1.53 6.27 -6.66
C ILE A 61 1.50 5.78 -5.22
N SER A 62 2.61 5.24 -4.74
CA SER A 62 2.80 4.95 -3.32
C SER A 62 2.70 6.22 -2.50
N SER A 63 1.86 6.21 -1.47
CA SER A 63 1.72 7.36 -0.55
C SER A 63 2.65 7.32 0.66
N ARG A 64 3.43 6.24 0.80
CA ARG A 64 4.40 5.97 1.88
C ARG A 64 5.38 4.89 1.41
N CYS A 65 6.50 4.71 2.12
CA CYS A 65 7.38 3.56 1.94
C CYS A 65 6.61 2.27 2.27
N GLU A 66 6.50 1.36 1.31
CA GLU A 66 5.74 0.11 1.47
C GLU A 66 6.67 -1.02 1.94
N THR A 67 6.24 -1.77 2.95
CA THR A 67 6.90 -3.01 3.38
C THR A 67 6.20 -4.20 2.73
N ARG A 68 6.90 -4.90 1.84
CA ARG A 68 6.47 -6.16 1.21
C ARG A 68 7.08 -7.37 1.93
N PRO A 69 6.49 -8.56 1.78
CA PRO A 69 7.08 -9.79 2.31
C PRO A 69 8.52 -10.02 1.83
N GLY A 70 9.35 -10.69 2.64
CA GLY A 70 10.76 -10.90 2.30
C GLY A 70 11.65 -9.66 2.57
N PRO A 71 11.47 -9.02 3.73
CA PRO A 71 11.69 -7.58 4.00
C PRO A 71 12.10 -6.72 2.79
N GLN A 72 11.16 -6.49 1.87
CA GLN A 72 11.38 -5.61 0.73
C GLN A 72 10.71 -4.25 0.98
N TYR A 73 11.48 -3.17 0.89
CA TYR A 73 10.95 -1.81 0.97
C TYR A 73 10.81 -1.25 -0.44
N VAL A 74 9.62 -0.79 -0.80
CA VAL A 74 9.36 -0.32 -2.16
C VAL A 74 8.60 0.99 -2.22
N LEU A 75 8.84 1.72 -3.30
CA LEU A 75 7.95 2.74 -3.84
C LEU A 75 7.63 2.37 -5.28
N ARG A 76 6.39 2.56 -5.67
CA ARG A 76 5.91 2.18 -7.00
C ARG A 76 4.93 3.20 -7.55
N SER A 77 4.90 3.27 -8.87
CA SER A 77 3.98 4.09 -9.64
C SER A 77 3.46 3.26 -10.81
N TYR A 78 2.14 3.12 -10.91
CA TYR A 78 1.48 2.59 -12.09
C TYR A 78 0.85 3.71 -12.91
N THR A 79 0.86 3.56 -14.23
CA THR A 79 0.04 4.36 -15.14
C THR A 79 -0.77 3.41 -16.00
N PHE A 80 -2.10 3.49 -15.92
CA PHE A 80 -3.00 2.71 -16.77
C PHE A 80 -3.61 3.61 -17.84
N HIS A 81 -3.49 3.18 -19.09
CA HIS A 81 -3.94 3.91 -20.27
C HIS A 81 -5.33 3.45 -20.71
N ARG A 82 -5.93 4.18 -21.68
CA ARG A 82 -7.28 3.87 -22.19
C ARG A 82 -7.33 2.58 -23.01
N ASP A 83 -6.23 2.26 -23.68
CA ASP A 83 -6.07 1.08 -24.54
C ASP A 83 -5.82 -0.21 -23.74
N GLY A 84 -5.84 -0.14 -22.40
CA GLY A 84 -5.53 -1.27 -21.51
C GLY A 84 -4.04 -1.43 -21.24
N SER A 85 -3.17 -0.67 -21.91
CA SER A 85 -1.73 -0.73 -21.62
C SER A 85 -1.42 -0.11 -20.26
N PHE A 86 -0.35 -0.60 -19.63
CA PHE A 86 0.15 -0.06 -18.38
C PHE A 86 1.66 0.10 -18.39
N LEU A 87 2.12 1.05 -17.58
CA LEU A 87 3.50 1.23 -17.21
C LEU A 87 3.64 1.13 -15.69
N LEU A 88 4.66 0.42 -15.23
CA LEU A 88 5.07 0.33 -13.84
C LEU A 88 6.50 0.85 -13.71
N SER A 89 6.71 1.76 -12.76
CA SER A 89 8.03 2.04 -12.18
C SER A 89 8.03 1.55 -10.74
N LEU A 90 8.93 0.64 -10.39
CA LEU A 90 9.09 0.07 -9.06
C LEU A 90 10.53 0.25 -8.59
N HIS A 91 10.70 0.94 -7.47
CA HIS A 91 11.99 1.20 -6.84
C HIS A 91 12.09 0.38 -5.55
N THR A 92 13.16 -0.41 -5.41
CA THR A 92 13.45 -1.17 -4.19
C THR A 92 14.50 -0.43 -3.36
N TYR A 93 14.35 -0.47 -2.03
CA TYR A 93 15.19 0.24 -1.07
C TYR A 93 15.78 -0.71 -0.04
N ARG A 94 16.91 -0.28 0.54
CA ARG A 94 17.63 -1.02 1.58
C ARG A 94 17.03 -0.81 2.98
N ASP A 95 16.33 0.29 3.18
CA ASP A 95 15.88 0.76 4.49
C ASP A 95 14.36 1.04 4.53
N PRO A 96 13.72 0.92 5.71
CA PRO A 96 12.28 1.13 5.88
C PRO A 96 11.84 2.59 5.70
N SER A 97 12.77 3.53 5.59
CA SER A 97 12.45 4.92 5.24
C SER A 97 12.44 5.18 3.74
N CYS A 98 12.85 4.22 2.90
CA CYS A 98 13.05 4.42 1.46
C CYS A 98 14.01 5.59 1.16
N ALA A 99 15.12 5.67 1.90
CA ALA A 99 16.15 6.70 1.71
C ALA A 99 17.25 6.25 0.73
N HIS A 100 17.60 4.95 0.73
CA HIS A 100 18.68 4.38 -0.06
C HIS A 100 18.16 3.37 -1.09
N PRO A 101 17.98 3.78 -2.35
CA PRO A 101 17.55 2.89 -3.42
C PRO A 101 18.64 1.88 -3.75
N THR A 102 18.23 0.66 -4.12
CA THR A 102 19.13 -0.43 -4.50
C THR A 102 18.97 -0.78 -5.97
N ARG A 103 17.73 -0.90 -6.43
CA ARG A 103 17.38 -1.18 -7.82
C ARG A 103 16.10 -0.49 -8.24
N SER A 104 15.95 -0.27 -9.53
CA SER A 104 14.72 0.17 -10.16
C SER A 104 14.33 -0.77 -11.28
N LEU A 105 13.03 -0.91 -11.47
CA LEU A 105 12.42 -1.78 -12.44
C LEU A 105 11.34 -1.01 -13.17
N MET A 106 11.37 -1.07 -14.49
CA MET A 106 10.30 -0.61 -15.36
C MET A 106 9.63 -1.81 -16.02
N ALA A 107 8.30 -1.88 -15.98
CA ALA A 107 7.54 -2.88 -16.72
C ALA A 107 6.46 -2.24 -17.57
N ARG A 108 6.27 -2.79 -18.77
CA ARG A 108 5.20 -2.41 -19.71
C ARG A 108 4.37 -3.64 -20.03
N GLY A 109 3.06 -3.49 -20.05
CA GLY A 109 2.15 -4.58 -20.35
C GLY A 109 0.76 -4.13 -20.73
N ASN A 110 -0.17 -5.08 -20.83
CA ASN A 110 -1.60 -4.84 -20.98
C ASN A 110 -2.35 -5.47 -19.80
N LEU A 111 -3.45 -4.84 -19.41
CA LEU A 111 -4.34 -5.29 -18.35
C LEU A 111 -5.77 -5.38 -18.88
N THR A 112 -6.41 -6.52 -18.68
CA THR A 112 -7.82 -6.76 -18.99
C THR A 112 -8.58 -7.06 -17.70
N LEU A 113 -9.49 -6.15 -17.32
CA LEU A 113 -10.35 -6.36 -16.16
C LEU A 113 -11.41 -7.43 -16.48
N GLY A 114 -11.55 -8.39 -15.58
CA GLY A 114 -12.49 -9.49 -15.70
C GLY A 114 -13.67 -9.36 -14.75
N ARG A 115 -14.12 -10.52 -14.24
CA ARG A 115 -15.28 -10.66 -13.35
C ARG A 115 -14.94 -10.27 -11.89
N PRO A 116 -15.96 -10.07 -11.03
CA PRO A 116 -15.75 -10.02 -9.58
C PRO A 116 -15.02 -11.26 -9.07
N SER A 117 -14.12 -11.08 -8.11
CA SER A 117 -13.37 -12.17 -7.49
C SER A 117 -14.27 -13.02 -6.61
N TRP A 118 -14.21 -14.33 -6.81
CA TRP A 118 -14.90 -15.32 -5.98
C TRP A 118 -14.12 -15.64 -4.69
N ILE A 119 -12.81 -15.38 -4.68
CA ILE A 119 -11.93 -15.61 -3.51
C ILE A 119 -11.93 -14.40 -2.58
N THR A 120 -11.88 -13.20 -3.15
CA THR A 120 -11.77 -11.95 -2.40
C THR A 120 -12.99 -11.08 -2.70
N PRO A 121 -14.08 -11.21 -1.92
CA PRO A 121 -15.27 -10.38 -2.05
C PRO A 121 -14.97 -8.88 -2.24
N GLY A 122 -15.66 -8.26 -3.20
CA GLY A 122 -15.47 -6.85 -3.55
C GLY A 122 -14.15 -6.55 -4.29
N GLY A 123 -13.43 -7.57 -4.75
CA GLY A 123 -12.33 -7.46 -5.71
C GLY A 123 -12.76 -7.77 -7.14
N THR A 124 -11.95 -7.35 -8.11
CA THR A 124 -12.10 -7.66 -9.53
C THR A 124 -10.91 -8.48 -9.98
N GLU A 125 -11.16 -9.66 -10.57
CA GLU A 125 -10.11 -10.46 -11.20
C GLU A 125 -9.66 -9.79 -12.50
N ALA A 126 -8.40 -9.92 -12.85
CA ALA A 126 -7.88 -9.41 -14.10
C ALA A 126 -6.81 -10.33 -14.67
N GLU A 127 -6.61 -10.23 -15.98
CA GLU A 127 -5.52 -10.86 -16.69
C GLU A 127 -4.55 -9.77 -17.13
N TYR A 128 -3.26 -10.09 -17.11
CA TYR A 128 -2.21 -9.18 -17.54
C TYR A 128 -1.22 -9.91 -18.44
N THR A 129 -0.64 -9.17 -19.37
CA THR A 129 0.50 -9.62 -20.18
C THR A 129 1.62 -8.61 -20.05
N LEU A 130 2.87 -9.08 -20.09
CA LEU A 130 4.05 -8.22 -20.09
C LEU A 130 4.66 -8.21 -21.49
N SER A 131 4.99 -7.00 -21.94
CA SER A 131 5.67 -6.78 -23.22
C SER A 131 7.15 -6.51 -23.03
N LYS A 132 7.54 -5.83 -21.93
CA LYS A 132 8.92 -5.48 -21.66
C LYS A 132 9.16 -5.27 -20.18
N VAL A 133 10.28 -5.78 -19.66
CA VAL A 133 10.77 -5.47 -18.32
C VAL A 133 12.25 -5.07 -18.39
N GLU A 134 12.55 -3.92 -17.81
CA GLU A 134 13.90 -3.38 -17.68
C GLU A 134 14.28 -3.21 -16.22
N VAL A 135 15.52 -3.53 -15.88
CA VAL A 135 16.04 -3.40 -14.53
C VAL A 135 17.37 -2.66 -14.50
N MET A 136 17.60 -1.96 -13.39
CA MET A 136 18.79 -1.15 -13.17
C MET A 136 19.21 -1.24 -11.70
N GLY A 137 20.52 -1.42 -11.45
CA GLY A 137 21.11 -1.29 -10.11
C GLY A 137 21.68 0.11 -9.89
N HIS A 138 21.55 0.65 -8.68
CA HIS A 138 21.98 2.03 -8.33
C HIS A 138 23.39 2.12 -7.74
N SER A 139 24.06 0.98 -7.59
CA SER A 139 25.47 0.91 -7.21
C SER A 139 26.15 -0.26 -7.91
N HIS A 140 27.49 -0.27 -7.93
CA HIS A 140 28.24 -1.41 -8.47
C HIS A 140 27.87 -2.73 -7.76
N GLN A 141 27.68 -2.68 -6.44
CA GLN A 141 27.26 -3.85 -5.66
C GLN A 141 25.85 -4.30 -6.03
N ASP A 142 24.91 -3.36 -6.17
CA ASP A 142 23.53 -3.69 -6.50
C ASP A 142 23.40 -4.22 -7.93
N ALA A 143 24.12 -3.63 -8.90
CA ALA A 143 24.17 -4.12 -10.28
C ALA A 143 24.76 -5.54 -10.38
N THR A 144 25.81 -5.83 -9.60
CA THR A 144 26.44 -7.17 -9.55
C THR A 144 25.49 -8.20 -8.93
N LYS A 145 24.85 -7.87 -7.80
CA LYS A 145 23.85 -8.74 -7.15
C LYS A 145 22.69 -9.04 -8.08
N LEU A 146 22.20 -8.03 -8.80
CA LEU A 146 21.11 -8.16 -9.75
C LEU A 146 21.47 -9.07 -10.92
N ALA A 147 22.67 -8.88 -11.51
CA ALA A 147 23.17 -9.72 -12.59
C ALA A 147 23.33 -11.19 -12.15
N LEU A 148 23.86 -11.43 -10.94
CA LEU A 148 24.00 -12.77 -10.38
C LEU A 148 22.63 -13.44 -10.17
N ALA A 149 21.64 -12.71 -9.65
CA ALA A 149 20.29 -13.23 -9.45
C ALA A 149 19.61 -13.61 -10.77
N VAL A 150 19.76 -12.80 -11.81
CA VAL A 150 19.27 -13.11 -13.16
C VAL A 150 20.01 -14.33 -13.74
N ASN A 151 21.35 -14.33 -13.70
CA ASN A 151 22.15 -15.43 -14.25
C ASN A 151 21.90 -16.79 -13.58
N ALA A 152 21.50 -16.79 -12.30
CA ALA A 152 21.16 -18.02 -11.56
C ALA A 152 19.89 -18.69 -12.10
N THR A 153 18.99 -17.94 -12.72
CA THR A 153 17.71 -18.45 -13.27
C THR A 153 17.66 -18.43 -14.79
N CYS A 154 18.53 -17.64 -15.43
CA CYS A 154 18.63 -17.50 -16.88
C CYS A 154 20.12 -17.52 -17.29
N PRO A 155 20.78 -18.70 -17.28
CA PRO A 155 22.20 -18.81 -17.62
C PRO A 155 22.48 -18.30 -19.04
N GLY A 156 23.56 -17.54 -19.21
CA GLY A 156 23.95 -17.02 -20.53
C GLY A 156 23.34 -15.67 -20.90
N LYS A 157 22.32 -15.19 -20.18
CA LYS A 157 21.79 -13.82 -20.36
C LYS A 157 22.84 -12.75 -20.08
N ILE A 158 23.72 -13.02 -19.12
CA ILE A 158 24.75 -12.08 -18.69
C ILE A 158 26.05 -12.35 -19.45
N THR A 159 26.26 -11.64 -20.55
CA THR A 159 27.48 -11.75 -21.37
C THR A 159 28.58 -10.77 -20.96
N LYS A 160 28.20 -9.67 -20.29
CA LYS A 160 29.11 -8.62 -19.81
C LYS A 160 28.71 -8.19 -18.39
N PRO A 161 29.67 -7.75 -17.56
CA PRO A 161 29.35 -7.20 -16.24
C PRO A 161 28.37 -6.04 -16.35
N TRP A 162 27.33 -6.07 -15.51
CA TRP A 162 26.34 -5.01 -15.45
C TRP A 162 26.91 -3.76 -14.76
N LYS A 163 26.55 -2.59 -15.27
CA LYS A 163 27.00 -1.29 -14.78
C LYS A 163 25.89 -0.63 -13.96
N PRO A 164 26.24 0.15 -12.92
CA PRO A 164 25.27 0.95 -12.20
C PRO A 164 24.62 1.99 -13.13
N HIS A 165 23.39 2.38 -12.82
CA HIS A 165 22.59 3.36 -13.57
C HIS A 165 22.40 3.03 -15.06
N LYS A 166 22.58 1.77 -15.45
CA LYS A 166 22.29 1.28 -16.79
C LYS A 166 21.11 0.31 -16.74
N ALA A 167 20.13 0.53 -17.60
CA ALA A 167 18.99 -0.36 -17.76
C ALA A 167 19.37 -1.58 -18.59
N TYR A 168 18.86 -2.75 -18.17
CA TYR A 168 19.03 -4.03 -18.83
C TYR A 168 17.66 -4.68 -19.03
N VAL A 169 17.35 -5.05 -20.28
CA VAL A 169 16.13 -5.79 -20.61
C VAL A 169 16.27 -7.22 -20.13
N VAL A 170 15.31 -7.66 -19.33
CA VAL A 170 15.22 -9.01 -18.75
C VAL A 170 13.96 -9.75 -19.19
N LEU A 171 13.01 -9.05 -19.78
CA LEU A 171 11.85 -9.64 -20.43
C LEU A 171 11.55 -8.81 -21.67
N SER A 172 11.35 -9.47 -22.81
CA SER A 172 10.87 -8.86 -24.05
C SER A 172 9.92 -9.82 -24.73
N TYR A 173 8.72 -9.34 -25.02
CA TYR A 173 7.69 -10.08 -25.73
C TYR A 173 7.06 -9.18 -26.80
N ALA A 174 7.10 -9.63 -28.04
CA ALA A 174 6.52 -8.93 -29.16
C ALA A 174 5.90 -9.91 -30.17
N GLU A 175 4.70 -9.57 -30.63
CA GLU A 175 3.98 -10.29 -31.67
C GLU A 175 3.66 -9.35 -32.83
N ALA A 176 3.93 -9.80 -34.05
CA ALA A 176 3.56 -9.10 -35.28
C ALA A 176 2.89 -10.08 -36.24
N ALA A 177 1.72 -9.71 -36.78
CA ALA A 177 0.96 -10.55 -37.73
C ALA A 177 0.69 -12.00 -37.25
N ASN A 178 0.39 -12.17 -35.96
CA ASN A 178 0.21 -13.47 -35.27
C ASN A 178 1.46 -14.36 -35.22
N GLU A 179 2.65 -13.79 -35.42
CA GLU A 179 3.94 -14.47 -35.23
C GLU A 179 4.69 -13.82 -34.07
N VAL A 180 5.27 -14.64 -33.20
CA VAL A 180 6.08 -14.17 -32.06
C VAL A 180 7.45 -13.79 -32.57
N THR A 181 7.76 -12.50 -32.56
CA THR A 181 9.03 -11.96 -33.05
C THR A 181 10.10 -11.89 -31.96
N GLU A 182 9.68 -11.76 -30.70
CA GLU A 182 10.55 -11.77 -29.52
C GLU A 182 9.88 -12.56 -28.40
N ASP A 183 10.62 -13.50 -27.81
CA ASP A 183 10.19 -14.28 -26.65
C ASP A 183 11.39 -14.52 -25.73
N GLU A 184 11.58 -13.62 -24.77
CA GLU A 184 12.61 -13.74 -23.75
C GLU A 184 12.02 -13.39 -22.39
N ASP A 185 12.17 -14.30 -21.41
CA ASP A 185 11.85 -14.03 -20.01
C ASP A 185 12.94 -14.58 -19.06
N CYS A 186 13.81 -13.67 -18.62
CA CYS A 186 14.81 -13.86 -17.57
C CYS A 186 14.43 -13.12 -16.27
N SER A 187 13.15 -12.80 -16.06
CA SER A 187 12.69 -12.02 -14.91
C SER A 187 12.54 -12.85 -13.62
N ARG A 188 12.53 -14.19 -13.72
CA ARG A 188 12.36 -15.12 -12.59
C ARG A 188 13.27 -14.81 -11.40
N GLY A 189 14.55 -14.52 -11.66
CA GLY A 189 15.56 -14.21 -10.64
C GLY A 189 15.33 -12.90 -9.88
N LEU A 190 14.39 -12.06 -10.33
CA LEU A 190 14.09 -10.78 -9.70
C LEU A 190 13.17 -10.90 -8.48
N GLY A 191 12.59 -12.08 -8.25
CA GLY A 191 11.67 -12.34 -7.14
C GLY A 191 10.33 -11.63 -7.33
N GLY A 192 9.87 -11.51 -8.58
CA GLY A 192 8.64 -10.82 -8.93
C GLY A 192 7.74 -11.72 -9.76
N ALA A 193 6.75 -12.32 -9.12
CA ALA A 193 5.53 -12.65 -9.83
C ALA A 193 4.69 -11.38 -9.90
N TRP A 194 4.25 -11.01 -11.09
CA TRP A 194 3.42 -9.84 -11.35
C TRP A 194 1.94 -10.09 -11.02
N ASN A 195 1.68 -11.15 -10.26
CA ASN A 195 0.36 -11.63 -9.86
C ASN A 195 -0.41 -10.60 -9.04
N GLU A 196 0.23 -9.53 -8.56
CA GLU A 196 -0.47 -8.40 -7.95
C GLU A 196 -1.53 -7.77 -8.87
N LEU A 197 -1.34 -7.84 -10.20
CA LEU A 197 -2.31 -7.38 -11.19
C LEU A 197 -3.46 -8.36 -11.45
N GLN A 198 -3.50 -9.53 -10.81
CA GLN A 198 -4.61 -10.48 -10.98
C GLN A 198 -5.82 -10.17 -10.12
N LEU A 199 -5.68 -9.25 -9.16
CA LEU A 199 -6.73 -8.83 -8.25
C LEU A 199 -6.66 -7.33 -8.03
N LEU A 200 -7.68 -6.60 -8.46
CA LEU A 200 -7.75 -5.14 -8.33
C LEU A 200 -9.02 -4.71 -7.62
N ARG A 201 -8.92 -3.59 -6.91
CA ARG A 201 -10.07 -2.89 -6.33
C ARG A 201 -9.76 -1.40 -6.27
N VAL A 202 -10.74 -0.57 -6.63
CA VAL A 202 -10.63 0.88 -6.50
C VAL A 202 -11.63 1.33 -5.45
N GLU A 203 -11.17 2.07 -4.45
CA GLU A 203 -12.02 2.74 -3.47
C GLU A 203 -12.06 4.23 -3.74
N VAL A 204 -13.25 4.80 -3.67
CA VAL A 204 -13.52 6.23 -3.88
C VAL A 204 -14.14 6.78 -2.61
N THR A 205 -13.46 7.72 -1.95
CA THR A 205 -13.98 8.41 -0.78
C THR A 205 -14.51 9.79 -1.17
N MET A 206 -15.75 10.06 -0.81
CA MET A 206 -16.45 11.31 -1.09
C MET A 206 -16.77 12.06 0.21
N GLN A 207 -16.80 13.39 0.11
CA GLN A 207 -17.19 14.27 1.22
C GLN A 207 -18.61 14.81 1.00
N GLY A 208 -19.53 14.43 1.89
CA GLY A 208 -20.85 15.04 2.09
C GLY A 208 -21.92 14.72 1.05
N HIS A 209 -22.58 13.56 1.13
CA HIS A 209 -23.95 13.24 0.66
C HIS A 209 -24.26 11.74 0.90
N ASP A 210 -25.53 11.33 0.72
CA ASP A 210 -26.04 9.96 0.90
C ASP A 210 -25.56 8.97 -0.19
N ALA A 211 -25.66 7.66 0.10
CA ALA A 211 -25.13 6.56 -0.73
C ALA A 211 -25.57 6.57 -2.21
N GLY A 212 -26.80 7.01 -2.51
CA GLY A 212 -27.36 7.00 -3.87
C GLY A 212 -26.71 7.98 -4.84
N THR A 213 -26.27 9.15 -4.36
CA THR A 213 -25.62 10.20 -5.17
C THR A 213 -24.17 9.88 -5.54
N ALA A 214 -23.48 9.02 -4.77
CA ALA A 214 -22.09 8.65 -5.01
C ALA A 214 -21.89 7.68 -6.20
N ALA A 215 -22.86 6.80 -6.45
CA ALA A 215 -22.82 5.90 -7.60
C ALA A 215 -22.99 6.66 -8.93
N ALA A 216 -23.77 7.74 -8.94
CA ALA A 216 -23.93 8.60 -10.12
C ALA A 216 -22.63 9.38 -10.42
N ALA A 217 -21.99 9.96 -9.41
CA ALA A 217 -20.78 10.76 -9.59
C ALA A 217 -19.53 9.95 -9.97
N THR A 218 -19.42 8.69 -9.53
CA THR A 218 -18.35 7.80 -10.02
C THR A 218 -18.53 7.45 -11.50
N ARG A 219 -19.77 7.35 -11.99
CA ARG A 219 -20.10 7.11 -13.39
C ARG A 219 -19.87 8.35 -14.26
N GLU A 220 -20.21 9.53 -13.75
CA GLU A 220 -19.94 10.82 -14.41
C GLU A 220 -18.43 11.10 -14.50
N GLU A 221 -17.62 10.89 -13.45
CA GLU A 221 -16.15 11.04 -13.56
C GLU A 221 -15.52 10.05 -14.56
N ALA A 222 -16.10 8.85 -14.73
CA ALA A 222 -15.61 7.91 -15.74
C ALA A 222 -15.89 8.39 -17.18
N GLN A 223 -16.87 9.27 -17.37
CA GLN A 223 -17.26 9.85 -18.66
C GLN A 223 -16.73 11.27 -18.88
N GLN A 224 -16.45 12.02 -17.81
CA GLN A 224 -16.20 13.46 -17.84
C GLN A 224 -14.74 13.83 -17.53
N GLU A 225 -13.83 13.36 -18.38
CA GLU A 225 -12.48 13.92 -18.49
C GLU A 225 -12.26 14.67 -19.81
N ASP A 226 -13.29 14.86 -20.63
CA ASP A 226 -13.14 15.34 -22.01
C ASP A 226 -13.97 16.57 -22.40
N THR A 227 -14.68 17.21 -21.47
CA THR A 227 -15.34 18.51 -21.77
C THR A 227 -15.44 19.39 -20.54
N GLY A 228 -14.76 20.54 -20.59
CA GLY A 228 -14.98 21.65 -19.67
C GLY A 228 -16.25 22.41 -20.08
N GLY A 229 -17.28 22.34 -19.22
CA GLY A 229 -18.55 23.04 -19.41
C GLY A 229 -19.47 22.77 -18.22
N GLY A 230 -19.95 23.82 -17.55
CA GLY A 230 -20.46 23.76 -16.18
C GLY A 230 -21.94 23.41 -16.00
N SER A 231 -22.38 23.30 -14.74
CA SER A 231 -23.63 23.88 -14.20
C SER A 231 -23.84 23.48 -12.72
N GLY A 232 -23.89 24.47 -11.84
CA GLY A 232 -25.02 24.74 -10.93
C GLY A 232 -25.55 23.72 -9.90
N MET A 233 -25.06 22.48 -9.81
CA MET A 233 -25.43 21.53 -8.73
C MET A 233 -24.15 21.14 -8.00
N LYS A 234 -24.12 21.18 -6.66
CA LYS A 234 -22.92 20.79 -5.88
C LYS A 234 -22.65 19.28 -6.09
N SER A 235 -21.90 18.93 -7.11
CA SER A 235 -21.45 17.56 -7.37
C SER A 235 -20.71 17.03 -6.15
N PRO A 236 -20.91 15.77 -5.74
CA PRO A 236 -20.20 15.21 -4.59
C PRO A 236 -18.69 15.25 -4.85
N LYS A 237 -17.96 15.84 -3.91
CA LYS A 237 -16.52 16.04 -4.05
C LYS A 237 -15.79 14.75 -3.70
N ILE A 238 -15.18 14.12 -4.69
CA ILE A 238 -14.23 13.03 -4.45
C ILE A 238 -12.99 13.64 -3.83
N ILE A 239 -12.62 13.14 -2.64
CA ILE A 239 -11.47 13.63 -1.88
C ILE A 239 -10.31 12.65 -1.89
N ARG A 240 -10.55 11.38 -2.26
CA ARG A 240 -9.54 10.33 -2.30
C ARG A 240 -9.95 9.22 -3.25
N LYS A 241 -8.99 8.68 -4.00
CA LYS A 241 -9.10 7.41 -4.73
C LYS A 241 -7.90 6.53 -4.46
N GLU A 242 -8.16 5.30 -4.08
CA GLU A 242 -7.14 4.31 -3.73
C GLU A 242 -7.28 3.06 -4.61
N LEU A 243 -6.17 2.63 -5.21
CA LEU A 243 -6.06 1.40 -5.97
C LEU A 243 -5.37 0.34 -5.12
N PHE A 244 -6.08 -0.75 -4.91
CA PHE A 244 -5.59 -1.95 -4.25
C PHE A 244 -5.22 -2.98 -5.29
N LEU A 245 -4.02 -3.56 -5.14
CA LEU A 245 -3.50 -4.65 -5.94
C LEU A 245 -3.32 -5.89 -5.06
N GLY A 246 -3.40 -7.07 -5.66
CA GLY A 246 -3.34 -8.36 -4.98
C GLY A 246 -2.09 -8.52 -4.11
N ASP A 247 -2.23 -9.21 -2.99
CA ASP A 247 -1.09 -9.58 -2.14
C ASP A 247 -0.11 -10.54 -2.82
N LEU A 248 1.09 -10.62 -2.24
CA LEU A 248 2.19 -11.45 -2.71
C LEU A 248 2.48 -12.52 -1.66
N HIS A 249 2.82 -13.72 -2.12
CA HIS A 249 3.24 -14.79 -1.21
C HIS A 249 4.51 -14.41 -0.45
N THR A 250 4.61 -14.82 0.82
CA THR A 250 5.73 -14.49 1.71
C THR A 250 7.05 -15.17 1.31
N ASP A 251 6.95 -16.40 0.84
CA ASP A 251 8.03 -17.15 0.20
C ASP A 251 8.08 -16.80 -1.30
N SER A 252 9.22 -16.23 -1.74
CA SER A 252 9.43 -15.79 -3.11
C SER A 252 9.39 -16.92 -4.13
N SER A 253 9.73 -18.15 -3.75
CA SER A 253 9.71 -19.30 -4.65
C SER A 253 8.29 -19.70 -5.08
N LYS A 254 7.28 -19.31 -4.30
CA LYS A 254 5.87 -19.63 -4.54
C LYS A 254 5.10 -18.49 -5.20
N GLN A 255 5.71 -17.31 -5.34
CA GLN A 255 4.99 -16.13 -5.83
C GLN A 255 4.44 -16.33 -7.23
N GLU A 256 5.15 -17.03 -8.12
CA GLU A 256 4.76 -17.25 -9.52
C GLU A 256 3.42 -18.00 -9.65
N LEU A 257 3.20 -19.01 -8.81
CA LEU A 257 1.99 -19.83 -8.81
C LEU A 257 0.94 -19.34 -7.80
N TYR A 258 1.27 -18.33 -6.99
CA TYR A 258 0.39 -17.83 -5.96
C TYR A 258 -0.70 -16.95 -6.56
N ARG A 259 -1.95 -17.29 -6.24
CA ARG A 259 -3.12 -16.47 -6.51
C ARG A 259 -3.37 -15.54 -5.33
N PRO A 260 -3.48 -14.22 -5.55
CA PRO A 260 -3.78 -13.28 -4.47
C PRO A 260 -5.08 -13.60 -3.75
N THR A 261 -5.08 -13.46 -2.43
CA THR A 261 -6.27 -13.63 -1.59
C THR A 261 -6.57 -12.38 -0.76
N GLY A 262 -5.62 -11.47 -0.64
CA GLY A 262 -5.75 -10.16 0.01
C GLY A 262 -5.22 -9.04 -0.88
N TYR A 263 -4.98 -7.88 -0.26
CA TYR A 263 -4.45 -6.71 -0.96
C TYR A 263 -3.17 -6.20 -0.30
N GLN A 264 -2.28 -5.66 -1.12
CA GLN A 264 -1.16 -4.86 -0.66
C GLN A 264 -1.61 -3.50 -0.13
N THR A 265 -0.64 -2.71 0.32
CA THR A 265 -0.84 -1.29 0.59
C THR A 265 -1.42 -0.60 -0.66
N PRO A 266 -2.51 0.18 -0.54
CA PRO A 266 -3.09 0.85 -1.68
C PRO A 266 -2.19 1.95 -2.22
N LEU A 267 -2.26 2.14 -3.53
CA LEU A 267 -1.73 3.29 -4.24
C LEU A 267 -2.76 4.41 -4.26
N LEU A 268 -2.30 5.65 -4.16
CA LEU A 268 -3.17 6.82 -4.27
C LEU A 268 -3.19 7.31 -5.72
N HIS A 269 -4.36 7.65 -6.24
CA HIS A 269 -4.43 8.29 -7.55
C HIS A 269 -3.72 9.65 -7.51
N ALA A 270 -2.84 9.93 -8.47
CA ALA A 270 -1.98 11.12 -8.52
C ALA A 270 -2.77 12.44 -8.43
N LYS A 271 -3.95 12.51 -9.07
CA LYS A 271 -4.87 13.68 -8.94
C LYS A 271 -5.26 14.04 -7.49
N TYR A 272 -5.20 13.09 -6.56
CA TYR A 272 -5.48 13.30 -5.13
C TYR A 272 -4.21 13.30 -4.26
N ALA A 273 -3.03 13.33 -4.87
CA ALA A 273 -1.73 13.28 -4.19
C ALA A 273 -1.43 14.49 -3.31
N GLY A 274 -2.16 15.60 -3.48
CA GLY A 274 -2.07 16.76 -2.57
C GLY A 274 -2.23 16.39 -1.09
N ALA A 275 -2.91 15.29 -0.78
CA ALA A 275 -3.18 14.82 0.58
C ALA A 275 -2.03 14.05 1.26
N CYS A 276 -0.99 13.60 0.54
CA CYS A 276 0.09 12.74 1.09
C CYS A 276 1.46 13.43 1.23
N GLY A 277 1.50 14.77 1.13
CA GLY A 277 2.68 15.57 1.49
C GLY A 277 3.92 15.30 0.64
N GLY A 278 5.09 15.19 1.29
CA GLY A 278 6.40 15.09 0.62
C GLY A 278 6.63 13.79 -0.15
N VAL A 279 6.10 12.66 0.34
CA VAL A 279 6.34 11.34 -0.26
C VAL A 279 5.79 11.28 -1.68
N CYS A 280 4.52 11.65 -1.87
CA CYS A 280 3.89 11.59 -3.18
C CYS A 280 4.56 12.49 -4.20
N LYS A 281 4.96 13.70 -3.81
CA LYS A 281 5.74 14.59 -4.68
C LYS A 281 7.08 13.98 -5.09
N ALA A 282 7.73 13.24 -4.20
CA ALA A 282 8.98 12.53 -4.52
C ALA A 282 8.72 11.38 -5.51
N VAL A 283 7.66 10.58 -5.30
CA VAL A 283 7.29 9.48 -6.20
C VAL A 283 6.83 9.98 -7.58
N GLU A 284 6.12 11.11 -7.64
CA GLU A 284 5.70 11.71 -8.92
C GLU A 284 6.86 12.20 -9.77
N ARG A 285 7.91 12.74 -9.13
CA ARG A 285 9.10 13.27 -9.81
C ARG A 285 10.17 12.22 -10.09
N GLY A 286 10.13 11.10 -9.35
CA GLY A 286 11.11 10.04 -9.49
C GLY A 286 11.06 9.40 -10.88
N THR A 287 12.23 9.06 -11.37
CA THR A 287 12.45 8.32 -12.61
C THR A 287 13.25 7.06 -12.30
N ASP A 288 13.39 6.16 -13.28
CA ASP A 288 14.12 4.90 -13.06
C ASP A 288 15.62 5.13 -12.82
N ASP A 289 16.19 6.16 -13.43
CA ASP A 289 17.58 6.62 -13.24
C ASP A 289 17.76 7.51 -12.00
N SER A 290 16.71 8.22 -11.59
CA SER A 290 16.68 9.08 -10.39
C SER A 290 15.51 8.69 -9.47
N PRO A 291 15.64 7.56 -8.74
CA PRO A 291 14.57 7.06 -7.88
C PRO A 291 14.26 8.05 -6.73
N PRO A 292 13.04 8.03 -6.18
CA PRO A 292 12.69 8.90 -5.06
C PRO A 292 13.59 8.64 -3.83
N HIS A 293 14.12 9.69 -3.23
CA HIS A 293 14.84 9.59 -1.94
C HIS A 293 13.98 10.24 -0.86
N LEU A 294 13.47 9.44 0.06
CA LEU A 294 12.69 9.95 1.18
C LEU A 294 13.60 10.27 2.37
N HIS A 295 13.15 11.22 3.21
CA HIS A 295 13.87 11.54 4.43
C HIS A 295 13.71 10.42 5.45
N ALA A 296 14.84 9.96 5.99
CA ALA A 296 14.84 9.03 7.11
C ALA A 296 14.15 9.69 8.32
N SER A 297 13.08 9.06 8.79
CA SER A 297 12.48 9.44 10.07
C SER A 297 13.32 8.81 11.19
N PRO A 298 13.57 9.54 12.30
CA PRO A 298 14.33 8.99 13.42
C PRO A 298 13.63 7.74 13.95
N ALA A 299 14.41 6.68 14.18
CA ALA A 299 13.91 5.48 14.82
C ALA A 299 13.60 5.81 16.29
N LEU A 300 12.33 6.04 16.58
CA LEU A 300 11.87 6.22 17.95
C LEU A 300 11.83 4.85 18.65
N PRO A 301 12.16 4.78 19.95
CA PRO A 301 12.01 3.55 20.71
C PRO A 301 10.56 3.06 20.63
N LEU A 302 10.39 1.75 20.44
CA LEU A 302 9.07 1.13 20.38
C LEU A 302 8.38 1.25 21.74
N LEU A 303 7.51 2.23 21.88
CA LEU A 303 6.63 2.39 23.04
C LEU A 303 5.26 1.81 22.69
N LEU A 304 5.02 0.56 23.10
CA LEU A 304 3.76 -0.14 22.83
C LEU A 304 2.59 0.26 23.74
N ALA A 305 2.85 1.03 24.82
CA ALA A 305 1.84 1.40 25.79
C ALA A 305 0.69 2.24 25.19
N GLY A 306 -0.53 2.05 25.73
CA GLY A 306 -1.71 2.84 25.36
C GLY A 306 -2.64 2.14 24.38
N SER A 307 -3.46 2.95 23.70
CA SER A 307 -4.59 2.51 22.88
C SER A 307 -4.30 2.66 21.38
N TRP A 308 -4.47 1.58 20.63
CA TRP A 308 -4.16 1.49 19.20
C TRP A 308 -5.40 1.00 18.45
N ALA A 309 -5.93 1.80 17.54
CA ALA A 309 -7.10 1.44 16.76
C ALA A 309 -6.82 1.47 15.25
N SER A 310 -7.47 0.58 14.51
CA SER A 310 -7.53 0.68 13.05
C SER A 310 -8.18 2.02 12.68
N ARG A 311 -7.51 2.77 11.78
CA ARG A 311 -8.03 4.06 11.29
C ARG A 311 -9.08 3.91 10.18
N ARG A 312 -9.17 2.71 9.61
CA ARG A 312 -10.10 2.29 8.55
C ARG A 312 -10.35 0.79 8.69
N CYS A 313 -11.32 0.27 7.96
CA CYS A 313 -11.49 -1.17 7.86
C CYS A 313 -10.25 -1.82 7.22
N GLU A 314 -9.74 -2.85 7.88
CA GLU A 314 -8.61 -3.66 7.42
C GLU A 314 -9.15 -4.79 6.56
N THR A 315 -8.62 -4.94 5.35
CA THR A 315 -8.89 -6.10 4.52
C THR A 315 -7.91 -7.22 4.87
N ARG A 316 -8.44 -8.42 5.07
CA ARG A 316 -7.68 -9.65 5.33
C ARG A 316 -7.77 -10.57 4.11
N PRO A 317 -6.87 -11.58 4.04
CA PRO A 317 -7.02 -12.67 3.08
C PRO A 317 -8.46 -13.20 3.02
N TYR A 318 -8.91 -13.56 1.83
CA TYR A 318 -10.26 -14.05 1.52
C TYR A 318 -11.37 -13.02 1.71
N GLY A 319 -11.03 -11.73 1.63
CA GLY A 319 -11.99 -10.62 1.69
C GLY A 319 -12.75 -10.53 3.01
N MET A 320 -12.12 -10.92 4.12
CA MET A 320 -12.64 -10.62 5.45
C MET A 320 -12.30 -9.18 5.84
N PHE A 321 -13.27 -8.46 6.39
CA PHE A 321 -13.13 -7.07 6.78
C PHE A 321 -13.22 -6.94 8.29
N LEU A 322 -12.26 -6.25 8.90
CA LEU A 322 -12.27 -6.05 10.33
C LEU A 322 -11.69 -4.71 10.77
N THR A 323 -12.08 -4.26 11.95
CA THR A 323 -11.34 -3.24 12.71
C THR A 323 -10.83 -3.85 13.99
N ARG A 324 -9.65 -3.39 14.41
CA ARG A 324 -8.96 -3.82 15.62
C ARG A 324 -8.81 -2.65 16.55
N HIS A 325 -8.95 -2.93 17.83
CA HIS A 325 -8.65 -2.00 18.90
C HIS A 325 -7.84 -2.76 19.94
N LEU A 326 -6.58 -2.39 20.10
CA LEU A 326 -5.63 -3.00 21.02
C LEU A 326 -5.32 -2.02 22.14
N GLU A 327 -5.27 -2.52 23.37
CA GLU A 327 -4.84 -1.76 24.54
C GLU A 327 -3.69 -2.49 25.23
N PHE A 328 -2.57 -1.80 25.38
CA PHE A 328 -1.39 -2.31 26.05
C PHE A 328 -1.21 -1.61 27.39
N SER A 329 -1.04 -2.41 28.45
CA SER A 329 -0.79 -1.87 29.78
C SER A 329 0.59 -1.21 29.85
N PRO A 330 0.72 0.04 30.36
CA PRO A 330 2.01 0.70 30.49
C PRO A 330 2.90 0.12 31.60
N THR A 331 2.33 -0.65 32.53
CA THR A 331 3.06 -1.19 33.70
C THR A 331 3.00 -2.72 33.78
N GLY A 332 2.34 -3.38 32.83
CA GLY A 332 2.15 -4.83 32.85
C GLY A 332 2.42 -5.45 31.48
N HIS A 333 2.85 -6.71 31.48
CA HIS A 333 2.97 -7.53 30.26
C HIS A 333 1.61 -8.00 29.72
N ARG A 334 0.54 -7.23 29.96
CA ARG A 334 -0.84 -7.56 29.59
C ARG A 334 -1.32 -6.63 28.48
N TRP A 335 -2.03 -7.22 27.53
CA TRP A 335 -2.72 -6.50 26.46
C TRP A 335 -4.12 -7.09 26.27
N THR A 336 -5.03 -6.28 25.76
CA THR A 336 -6.37 -6.70 25.33
C THR A 336 -6.59 -6.29 23.88
N MET A 337 -7.45 -7.02 23.16
CA MET A 337 -7.80 -6.72 21.78
C MET A 337 -9.28 -6.96 21.55
N THR A 338 -9.93 -6.01 20.91
CA THR A 338 -11.29 -6.15 20.38
C THR A 338 -11.23 -6.18 18.85
N LEU A 339 -11.87 -7.18 18.24
CA LEU A 339 -12.03 -7.32 16.79
C LEU A 339 -13.50 -7.10 16.44
N ARG A 340 -13.79 -6.19 15.50
CA ARG A 340 -15.12 -6.05 14.90
C ARG A 340 -15.04 -6.51 13.45
N HIS A 341 -15.91 -7.43 13.07
CA HIS A 341 -15.97 -7.96 11.71
C HIS A 341 -17.11 -7.31 10.94
N TYR A 342 -16.91 -7.14 9.63
CA TYR A 342 -17.86 -6.49 8.75
C TYR A 342 -18.06 -7.35 7.48
N HIS A 343 -19.26 -7.26 6.91
CA HIS A 343 -19.57 -7.88 5.63
C HIS A 343 -19.03 -7.07 4.45
N ASP A 344 -18.92 -5.76 4.63
CA ASP A 344 -18.35 -4.80 3.71
C ASP A 344 -17.31 -3.90 4.43
N PRO A 345 -16.33 -3.36 3.69
CA PRO A 345 -15.26 -2.52 4.24
C PRO A 345 -15.65 -1.09 4.57
#